data_AF-A0A9W8TAU4-F1
#
_entry.id   AF-A0A9W8TAU4-F1
#
_cell.length_a   1.000
_cell.length_b   1.000
_cell.length_c   1.000
_cell.angle_alpha   90.00
_cell.angle_beta   90.00
_cell.angle_gamma   90.00
#
_symmetry.space_group_name_H-M   'P 1'
#
loop_
_entity.id
_entity.type
_entity.pdbx_description
1 polymer ?
#
loop_
_entity_poly.entity_id
_entity_poly.type
_entity_poly.pdbx_seq_one_letter_code
_entity_poly.pdbx_strand_id
1 'polypeptide(L)'
;MGDVKVDGGGLIYLEGGDKLGADIEENFARKAKAAGMSDEEMRNAFNSNMMSTGFLSEGPADFGRTHGKRWLVSEYEAGDVIFHTPHMIHTYTINHDPSGRIRLSTDLRFVNSKRPWDTRWNKDYAFGDGL
;
A
#
# COMPACT_ATOMS: atom_id res chain seq x y z
N MET A 1 -10.43 15.05 9.18
CA MET A 1 -10.84 14.18 8.06
C MET A 1 -12.17 14.70 7.55
N GLY A 2 -12.38 14.71 6.24
CA GLY A 2 -13.56 15.32 5.61
C GLY A 2 -13.76 14.81 4.19
N ASP A 3 -14.70 15.40 3.47
CA ASP A 3 -15.07 15.01 2.11
C ASP A 3 -13.86 15.05 1.15
N VAL A 4 -13.87 14.12 0.20
CA VAL A 4 -12.85 13.98 -0.84
C VAL A 4 -13.54 13.83 -2.19
N LYS A 5 -13.41 14.85 -3.04
CA LYS A 5 -13.86 14.80 -4.43
C LYS A 5 -12.97 13.89 -5.26
N VAL A 6 -13.45 13.53 -6.45
CA VAL A 6 -12.71 12.66 -7.38
C VAL A 6 -11.32 13.23 -7.76
N ASP A 7 -11.19 14.55 -7.81
CA ASP A 7 -9.96 15.30 -8.08
C ASP A 7 -9.21 15.75 -6.81
N GLY A 8 -9.75 15.43 -5.63
CA GLY A 8 -9.21 15.84 -4.32
C GLY A 8 -8.08 14.94 -3.78
N GLY A 9 -7.47 14.12 -4.63
CA GLY A 9 -6.38 13.22 -4.23
C GLY A 9 -6.84 11.99 -3.44
N GLY A 10 -8.01 11.44 -3.77
CA GLY A 10 -8.57 10.22 -3.16
C GLY A 10 -7.70 8.97 -3.35
N LEU A 11 -7.98 7.92 -2.56
CA LEU A 11 -7.38 6.60 -2.80
C LEU A 11 -7.98 5.97 -4.06
N ILE A 12 -7.11 5.33 -4.83
CA ILE A 12 -7.47 4.50 -5.98
C ILE A 12 -7.01 3.06 -5.76
N TYR A 13 -7.78 2.13 -6.30
CA TYR A 13 -7.58 0.70 -6.11
C TYR A 13 -7.47 0.00 -7.46
N LEU A 14 -6.49 -0.90 -7.60
CA LEU A 14 -6.37 -1.67 -8.83
C LEU A 14 -7.40 -2.79 -8.85
N GLU A 15 -8.13 -2.93 -9.95
CA GLU A 15 -9.11 -3.99 -10.15
C GLU A 15 -8.46 -5.39 -10.02
N GLY A 16 -8.93 -6.18 -9.04
CA GLY A 16 -8.33 -7.47 -8.67
C GLY A 16 -6.87 -7.34 -8.23
N GLY A 17 -6.52 -6.21 -7.61
CA GLY A 17 -5.18 -5.90 -7.12
C GLY A 17 -4.77 -6.72 -5.91
N ASP A 18 -5.71 -7.25 -5.13
CA ASP A 18 -5.46 -8.15 -4.00
C ASP A 18 -4.74 -9.43 -4.41
N LYS A 19 -5.25 -10.11 -5.45
CA LYS A 19 -4.65 -11.33 -5.97
C LYS A 19 -3.27 -11.03 -6.58
N LEU A 20 -3.18 -9.98 -7.38
CA LEU A 20 -1.92 -9.59 -8.02
C LEU A 20 -0.85 -9.23 -6.98
N GLY A 21 -1.22 -8.50 -5.92
CA GLY A 21 -0.30 -8.16 -4.83
C GLY A 21 0.20 -9.40 -4.09
N ALA A 22 -0.68 -10.37 -3.84
CA ALA A 22 -0.28 -11.63 -3.21
C ALA A 22 0.70 -12.43 -4.10
N ASP A 23 0.41 -12.52 -5.41
CA ASP A 23 1.28 -13.20 -6.38
C ASP A 23 2.67 -12.52 -6.48
N ILE A 24 2.71 -11.18 -6.42
CA ILE A 24 3.96 -10.38 -6.41
C ILE A 24 4.77 -10.66 -5.15
N GLU A 25 4.13 -10.62 -3.97
CA GLU A 25 4.79 -10.85 -2.69
C GLU A 25 5.35 -12.28 -2.58
N GLU A 26 4.60 -13.28 -3.02
CA GLU A 26 5.08 -14.67 -3.08
C GLU A 26 6.31 -14.80 -3.97
N ASN A 27 6.30 -14.14 -5.14
CA ASN A 27 7.44 -14.16 -6.06
C ASN A 27 8.68 -13.47 -5.45
N PHE A 28 8.51 -12.35 -4.75
CA PHE A 28 9.61 -11.70 -4.03
C PHE A 28 10.16 -12.58 -2.92
N ALA A 29 9.30 -13.18 -2.10
CA ALA A 29 9.71 -14.08 -1.03
C ALA A 29 10.49 -15.29 -1.57
N ARG A 30 10.03 -15.87 -2.68
CA ARG A 30 10.74 -16.98 -3.35
C ARG A 30 12.12 -16.57 -3.85
N LYS A 31 12.23 -15.41 -4.51
CA LYS A 31 13.53 -14.89 -5.00
C LYS A 31 14.49 -14.60 -3.85
N ALA A 32 14.00 -13.99 -2.77
CA ALA A 32 14.81 -13.68 -1.60
C ALA A 32 15.36 -14.95 -0.94
N LYS A 33 14.53 -15.98 -0.76
CA LYS A 33 14.97 -17.29 -0.26
C LYS A 33 16.00 -17.94 -1.17
N ALA A 34 15.77 -17.92 -2.49
CA ALA A 34 16.73 -18.46 -3.45
C ALA A 34 18.07 -17.73 -3.45
N ALA A 35 18.07 -16.43 -3.11
CA ALA A 35 19.28 -15.63 -2.91
C ALA A 35 19.96 -15.84 -1.54
N GLY A 36 19.39 -16.68 -0.68
CA GLY A 36 19.95 -16.99 0.65
C GLY A 36 19.71 -15.92 1.70
N MET A 37 18.74 -15.02 1.49
CA MET A 37 18.37 -14.01 2.48
C MET A 37 17.79 -14.67 3.74
N SER A 38 18.15 -14.12 4.90
CA SER A 38 17.53 -14.42 6.18
C SER A 38 16.09 -13.90 6.24
N ASP A 39 15.30 -14.45 7.16
CA ASP A 39 13.93 -13.98 7.39
C ASP A 39 13.87 -12.50 7.79
N GLU A 40 14.92 -11.98 8.43
CA GLU A 40 15.01 -10.57 8.79
C GLU A 40 15.22 -9.68 7.57
N GLU A 41 16.13 -10.05 6.67
CA GLU A 41 16.39 -9.35 5.42
C GLU A 41 15.16 -9.38 4.49
N MET A 42 14.46 -10.52 4.45
CA MET A 42 13.21 -10.66 3.69
C MET A 42 12.12 -9.70 4.17
N ARG A 43 12.06 -9.43 5.47
CA ARG A 43 11.06 -8.55 6.09
C ARG A 43 11.40 -7.06 5.99
N ASN A 44 12.54 -6.70 5.39
CA ASN A 44 12.94 -5.32 5.18
C ASN A 44 12.43 -4.80 3.83
N ALA A 45 11.66 -3.71 3.84
CA ALA A 45 11.09 -3.08 2.65
C ALA A 45 12.15 -2.51 1.67
N PHE A 46 13.40 -2.34 2.12
CA PHE A 46 14.53 -1.83 1.35
C PHE A 46 15.52 -2.93 0.95
N ASN A 47 15.11 -4.20 0.95
CA ASN A 47 15.97 -5.29 0.49
C ASN A 47 16.21 -5.23 -1.04
N SER A 48 17.17 -6.01 -1.53
CA SER A 48 17.60 -5.94 -2.93
C SER A 48 16.55 -6.34 -3.98
N ASN A 49 15.38 -6.82 -3.55
CA ASN A 49 14.30 -7.25 -4.44
C ASN A 49 13.17 -6.23 -4.57
N MET A 50 13.15 -5.18 -3.74
CA MET A 50 12.18 -4.08 -3.83
C MET A 50 12.80 -2.89 -4.57
N MET A 51 11.98 -2.00 -5.15
CA MET A 51 12.49 -0.71 -5.59
C MET A 51 13.08 0.02 -4.39
N SER A 52 14.13 0.82 -4.58
CA SER A 52 14.75 1.61 -3.50
C SER A 52 13.77 2.55 -2.79
N THR A 53 12.64 2.87 -3.43
CA THR A 53 11.54 3.68 -2.90
C THR A 53 10.50 2.87 -2.11
N GLY A 54 10.56 1.54 -2.15
CA GLY A 54 9.53 0.65 -1.58
C GLY A 54 8.24 0.56 -2.40
N PHE A 55 8.17 1.21 -3.58
CA PHE A 55 6.99 1.17 -4.45
C PHE A 55 7.04 0.01 -5.46
N LEU A 56 5.87 -0.34 -6.00
CA LEU A 56 5.73 -1.33 -7.07
C LEU A 56 6.06 -0.77 -8.46
N SER A 57 5.94 0.55 -8.64
CA SER A 57 6.27 1.26 -9.88
C SER A 57 6.36 2.77 -9.65
N GLU A 58 6.84 3.50 -10.65
CA GLU A 58 6.89 4.98 -10.67
C GLU A 58 5.51 5.65 -10.78
N GLY A 59 4.50 4.97 -11.33
CA GLY A 59 3.20 5.60 -11.55
C GLY A 59 2.04 4.63 -11.78
N PRO A 60 0.86 4.92 -11.22
CA PRO A 60 -0.28 4.03 -11.30
C PRO A 60 -0.74 3.79 -12.74
N ALA A 61 -0.70 4.82 -13.59
CA ALA A 61 -1.17 4.70 -14.97
C ALA A 61 -0.41 3.64 -15.78
N ASP A 62 0.93 3.64 -15.68
CA ASP A 62 1.76 2.63 -16.34
C ASP A 62 1.64 1.26 -15.70
N PHE A 63 1.50 1.19 -14.37
CA PHE A 63 1.27 -0.07 -13.67
C PHE A 63 -0.01 -0.76 -14.12
N GLY A 64 -1.12 0.00 -14.20
CA GLY A 64 -2.40 -0.50 -14.69
C GLY A 64 -2.29 -1.03 -16.13
N ARG A 65 -1.65 -0.28 -17.03
CA ARG A 65 -1.40 -0.71 -18.41
C ARG A 65 -0.58 -1.99 -18.49
N THR A 66 0.52 -2.06 -17.74
CA THR A 66 1.44 -3.21 -17.73
C THR A 66 0.73 -4.49 -17.32
N HIS A 67 -0.21 -4.39 -16.37
CA HIS A 67 -0.97 -5.52 -15.88
C HIS A 67 -2.34 -5.70 -16.55
N GLY A 68 -2.70 -4.88 -17.55
CA GLY A 68 -4.00 -4.93 -18.22
C GLY A 68 -5.18 -4.70 -17.29
N LYS A 69 -5.01 -3.86 -16.27
CA LYS A 69 -5.98 -3.61 -15.18
C LYS A 69 -6.39 -2.14 -15.11
N ARG A 70 -7.60 -1.90 -14.62
CA ARG A 70 -8.15 -0.56 -14.42
C ARG A 70 -7.97 -0.12 -12.97
N TRP A 71 -7.82 1.19 -12.78
CA TRP A 71 -7.90 1.81 -11.47
C TRP A 71 -9.34 2.22 -11.18
N LEU A 72 -9.81 1.85 -10.00
CA LEU A 72 -11.10 2.20 -9.44
C LEU A 72 -10.91 3.43 -8.55
N VAL A 73 -11.78 4.43 -8.73
CA VAL A 73 -11.77 5.70 -7.99
C VAL A 73 -13.19 6.00 -7.54
N SER A 74 -13.32 6.65 -6.38
CA SER A 74 -14.58 7.14 -5.85
C SER A 74 -14.36 8.46 -5.14
N GLU A 75 -15.44 9.22 -5.01
CA GLU A 75 -15.54 10.27 -3.99
C GLU A 75 -15.80 9.62 -2.63
N TYR A 76 -15.50 10.37 -1.56
CA TYR A 76 -15.72 9.96 -0.18
C TYR A 76 -16.36 11.12 0.58
N GLU A 77 -17.34 10.82 1.43
CA GLU A 77 -17.89 11.77 2.38
C GLU A 77 -17.20 11.63 3.74
N ALA A 78 -17.24 12.70 4.54
CA ALA A 78 -16.73 12.68 5.90
C ALA A 78 -17.40 11.55 6.72
N GLY A 79 -16.60 10.54 7.10
CA GLY A 79 -17.07 9.38 7.86
C GLY A 79 -17.03 8.08 7.06
N ASP A 80 -16.88 8.15 5.74
CA ASP A 80 -16.61 6.97 4.92
C ASP A 80 -15.29 6.32 5.31
N VAL A 81 -15.28 4.99 5.31
CA VAL A 81 -14.10 4.17 5.59
C VAL A 81 -13.94 3.12 4.52
N ILE A 82 -12.69 2.79 4.21
CA ILE A 82 -12.36 1.72 3.28
C ILE A 82 -11.67 0.60 4.06
N PHE A 83 -12.09 -0.62 3.78
CA PHE A 83 -11.40 -1.82 4.23
C PHE A 83 -10.74 -2.48 3.03
N HIS A 84 -9.44 -2.73 3.15
CA HIS A 84 -8.70 -3.53 2.17
C HIS A 84 -7.82 -4.55 2.87
N THR A 85 -7.47 -5.61 2.16
CA THR A 85 -6.48 -6.60 2.63
C THR A 85 -5.06 -6.06 2.48
N PRO A 86 -4.06 -6.58 3.21
CA PRO A 86 -2.68 -6.11 3.10
C PRO A 86 -2.07 -6.21 1.69
N HIS A 87 -2.53 -7.16 0.88
CA HIS A 87 -2.06 -7.34 -0.49
C HIS A 87 -2.76 -6.44 -1.51
N MET A 88 -3.76 -5.66 -1.10
CA MET A 88 -4.48 -4.80 -2.03
C MET A 88 -3.56 -3.74 -2.61
N ILE A 89 -3.38 -3.77 -3.93
CA ILE A 89 -2.65 -2.73 -4.65
C ILE A 89 -3.50 -1.46 -4.69
N HIS A 90 -3.03 -0.43 -4.00
CA HIS A 90 -3.67 0.86 -3.89
C HIS A 90 -2.64 1.99 -3.92
N THR A 91 -3.09 3.19 -4.26
CA THR A 91 -2.29 4.42 -4.16
C THR A 91 -3.23 5.63 -4.06
N TYR A 92 -2.70 6.84 -4.13
CA TYR A 92 -3.46 8.09 -4.15
C TYR A 92 -3.24 8.84 -5.47
N THR A 93 -4.17 9.73 -5.81
CA THR A 93 -4.02 10.66 -6.94
C THR A 93 -3.45 12.00 -6.49
N ILE A 94 -2.89 12.77 -7.42
CA ILE A 94 -2.47 14.14 -7.16
C ILE A 94 -3.71 14.96 -6.79
N ASN A 95 -3.62 15.72 -5.69
CA ASN A 95 -4.70 16.60 -5.26
C ASN A 95 -4.75 17.85 -6.14
N HIS A 96 -5.82 17.96 -6.92
CA HIS A 96 -6.12 19.08 -7.80
C HIS A 96 -7.35 19.86 -7.33
N ASP A 97 -7.76 19.74 -6.05
CA ASP A 97 -8.94 20.44 -5.51
C ASP A 97 -8.84 21.94 -5.82
N PRO A 98 -9.80 22.51 -6.59
CA PRO A 98 -9.73 23.88 -7.07
C PRO A 98 -9.91 24.92 -5.95
N SER A 99 -10.39 24.50 -4.78
CA SER A 99 -10.49 25.33 -3.58
C SER A 99 -9.23 25.26 -2.71
N GLY A 100 -8.20 24.51 -3.12
CA GLY A 100 -6.95 24.38 -2.39
C GLY A 100 -7.07 23.60 -1.07
N ARG A 101 -8.06 22.71 -0.95
CA ARG A 101 -8.25 21.91 0.28
C ARG A 101 -7.14 20.88 0.42
N ILE A 102 -6.60 20.78 1.63
CA ILE A 102 -5.67 19.70 1.98
C ILE A 102 -6.48 18.47 2.41
N ARG A 103 -6.23 17.33 1.76
CA ARG A 103 -6.76 16.03 2.18
C ARG A 103 -5.90 15.47 3.32
N LEU A 104 -6.57 15.02 4.39
CA LEU A 104 -5.96 14.25 5.47
C LEU A 104 -6.68 12.90 5.63
N SER A 105 -5.93 11.82 5.68
CA SER A 105 -6.42 10.48 6.04
C SER A 105 -5.64 9.90 7.21
N THR A 106 -6.25 8.94 7.89
CA THR A 106 -5.60 8.08 8.89
C THR A 106 -5.84 6.63 8.51
N ASP A 107 -4.86 5.78 8.78
CA ASP A 107 -4.92 4.36 8.48
C ASP A 107 -4.81 3.57 9.79
N LEU A 108 -5.76 2.66 10.00
CA LEU A 108 -5.74 1.71 11.11
C LEU A 108 -5.47 0.31 10.55
N ARG A 109 -4.50 -0.39 11.12
CA ARG A 109 -4.14 -1.75 10.73
C ARG A 109 -4.59 -2.74 11.79
N PHE A 110 -5.28 -3.80 11.36
CA PHE A 110 -5.79 -4.84 12.24
C PHE A 110 -5.08 -6.17 11.97
N VAL A 111 -4.79 -6.90 13.03
CA VAL A 111 -4.21 -8.25 12.97
C VAL A 111 -5.09 -9.24 13.74
N ASN A 112 -5.06 -10.50 13.35
CA ASN A 112 -5.70 -11.56 14.11
C ASN A 112 -4.74 -12.06 15.20
N SER A 113 -5.03 -11.76 16.47
CA SER A 113 -4.21 -12.14 17.61
C SER A 113 -4.05 -13.66 17.80
N LYS A 114 -4.90 -14.47 17.17
CA LYS A 114 -4.79 -15.95 17.19
C LYS A 114 -3.83 -16.50 16.14
N ARG A 115 -3.23 -15.65 15.29
CA ARG A 115 -2.26 -16.05 14.25
C ARG A 115 -0.92 -15.35 14.50
N PRO A 116 0.21 -15.90 14.02
CA PRO A 116 1.46 -15.16 13.99
C PRO A 116 1.30 -13.85 13.20
N TRP A 117 1.87 -12.78 13.72
CA TRP A 117 1.90 -11.48 13.08
C TRP A 117 3.19 -10.77 13.50
N ASP A 118 3.57 -9.73 12.75
CA ASP A 118 4.81 -9.00 12.99
C ASP A 118 4.68 -8.07 14.22
N THR A 119 5.08 -8.57 15.39
CA THR A 119 4.97 -7.85 16.66
C THR A 119 5.89 -6.63 16.76
N ARG A 120 6.77 -6.39 15.78
CA ARG A 120 7.58 -5.17 15.74
C ARG A 120 6.70 -3.92 15.64
N TRP A 121 5.53 -4.04 14.99
CA TRP A 121 4.51 -2.99 14.87
C TRP A 121 3.66 -2.80 16.14
N ASN A 122 3.93 -3.54 17.23
CA ASN A 122 3.16 -3.48 18.48
C ASN A 122 3.72 -2.49 19.52
N LYS A 123 4.21 -1.35 19.07
CA LYS A 123 4.75 -0.30 19.94
C LYS A 123 4.42 1.05 19.34
N ASP A 124 4.46 2.08 20.18
CA ASP A 124 4.34 3.46 19.71
C ASP A 124 5.51 3.80 18.80
N TYR A 125 5.21 4.58 17.75
CA TYR A 125 6.21 5.06 16.81
C TYR A 125 7.31 5.85 17.53
N ALA A 126 8.56 5.58 17.17
CA ALA A 126 9.70 6.39 17.57
C ALA A 126 10.52 6.78 16.33
N PHE A 127 10.95 8.04 16.28
CA PHE A 127 11.75 8.52 15.17
C PHE A 127 13.04 7.69 15.01
N GLY A 128 13.27 7.16 13.80
CA GLY A 128 14.45 6.37 13.47
C GLY A 128 14.43 4.94 13.99
N ASP A 129 13.27 4.40 14.38
CA ASP A 129 13.17 3.02 14.88
C ASP A 129 13.34 1.93 13.81
N GLY A 130 13.47 2.33 12.55
CA GLY A 130 13.76 1.43 11.43
C GLY A 130 12.59 0.51 11.07
N LEU A 131 11.38 0.87 11.50
CA LEU A 131 10.12 0.24 11.07
C LEU A 131 9.37 1.15 10.10
#